data_AF-A0A3S0H4E2-F1
#
_entry.id   AF-A0A3S0H4E2-F1
#
_cell.length_a   1.000
_cell.length_b   1.000
_cell.length_c   1.000
_cell.angle_alpha   90.00
_cell.angle_beta   90.00
_cell.angle_gamma   90.00
#
_symmetry.space_group_name_H-M   'P 1'
#
loop_
_entity.id
_entity.type
_entity.pdbx_description
1 polymer ?
#
loop_
_entity_poly.entity_id
_entity_poly.type
_entity_poly.pdbx_seq_one_letter_code
_entity_poly.pdbx_strand_id
1 'polypeptide(L)'
;MATFLSFNAVRRLADWLRPGLVAAALLLTVPLARAQGVFNMGSLTNTLSIPTDSKGSSTAATTKKNAAISRPYTPTPALKQQTVKAYADQLRPSDPTTAQVTLDTFGPGKVDYGQVYRGMLTGTGLRENDAVDAMTLYMLVGYAIVHNVQDGKAITPAMARGLRTQVASTAGGSAAFASPGGAAKLGEELKLQAVILQFGWEGAIKAGTLPAYRQRIAGMFRRDYNLDMAQLKLTSQGLARK
;
A
#
# COMPACT_ATOMS: atom_id res chain seq x y z
N MET A 1 -2.77 1.49 25.55
CA MET A 1 -1.89 1.96 24.46
C MET A 1 -1.91 0.94 23.35
N ALA A 2 -2.52 1.24 22.20
CA ALA A 2 -2.61 0.31 21.08
C ALA A 2 -1.35 0.41 20.21
N THR A 3 -0.64 -0.70 20.03
CA THR A 3 0.55 -0.81 19.17
C THR A 3 0.10 -0.76 17.72
N PHE A 4 0.40 0.34 17.04
CA PHE A 4 0.17 0.52 15.61
C PHE A 4 1.19 -0.35 14.85
N LEU A 5 0.79 -1.00 13.75
CA LEU A 5 1.66 -1.88 12.93
C LEU A 5 2.64 -2.71 13.79
N SER A 6 2.14 -3.48 14.75
CA SER A 6 3.02 -4.35 15.55
C SER A 6 3.65 -5.35 14.60
N PHE A 7 4.91 -5.11 14.25
CA PHE A 7 5.75 -6.04 13.49
C PHE A 7 5.68 -7.45 14.10
N ASN A 8 5.51 -7.55 15.42
CA ASN A 8 5.32 -8.82 16.12
C ASN A 8 3.99 -9.53 15.81
N ALA A 9 2.90 -8.81 15.50
CA ALA A 9 1.62 -9.43 15.14
C ALA A 9 1.66 -10.01 13.72
N VAL A 10 2.26 -9.29 12.76
CA VAL A 10 2.46 -9.79 11.39
C VAL A 10 3.52 -10.90 11.36
N ARG A 11 4.60 -10.76 12.13
CA ARG A 11 5.64 -11.80 12.27
C ARG A 11 5.11 -13.08 12.89
N ARG A 12 4.20 -13.01 13.87
CA ARG A 12 3.52 -14.19 14.44
C ARG A 12 2.57 -14.88 13.44
N LEU A 13 1.94 -14.13 12.53
CA LEU A 13 1.16 -14.68 11.41
C LEU A 13 2.08 -15.31 10.35
N ALA A 14 3.25 -14.71 10.07
CA ALA A 14 4.24 -15.24 9.14
C ALA A 14 4.97 -16.50 9.67
N ASP A 15 5.19 -16.60 10.98
CA ASP A 15 5.77 -17.78 11.62
C ASP A 15 4.84 -19.02 11.56
N TRP A 16 3.57 -18.86 11.20
CA TRP A 16 2.60 -19.94 10.97
C TRP A 16 2.68 -20.55 9.54
N LEU A 17 3.38 -19.91 8.59
CA LEU A 17 3.47 -20.33 7.17
C LEU A 17 4.75 -21.15 6.86
N ARG A 18 5.15 -22.02 7.79
CA ARG A 18 6.50 -22.61 7.86
C ARG A 18 6.98 -23.54 6.74
N PRO A 19 6.20 -24.03 5.75
CA PRO A 19 6.80 -24.70 4.59
C PRO A 19 7.22 -23.76 3.44
N GLY A 20 6.81 -22.47 3.44
CA GLY A 20 6.98 -21.58 2.27
C GLY A 20 8.24 -20.71 2.24
N LEU A 21 9.14 -20.85 3.23
CA LEU A 21 10.26 -19.92 3.45
C LEU A 21 11.30 -19.84 2.32
N VAL A 22 11.28 -20.77 1.36
CA VAL A 22 12.17 -20.71 0.17
C VAL A 22 11.70 -19.64 -0.83
N ALA A 23 10.40 -19.31 -0.88
CA ALA A 23 9.88 -18.31 -1.81
C ALA A 23 10.21 -16.86 -1.40
N ALA A 24 10.41 -16.60 -0.10
CA ALA A 24 10.69 -15.25 0.42
C ALA A 24 12.10 -14.75 0.07
N ALA A 25 13.08 -15.65 -0.12
CA ALA A 25 14.43 -15.28 -0.53
C ALA A 25 14.50 -14.81 -2.00
N LEU A 26 13.59 -15.30 -2.85
CA LEU A 26 13.50 -14.88 -4.26
C LEU A 26 12.84 -13.51 -4.43
N LEU A 27 12.18 -12.96 -3.40
CA LEU A 27 11.56 -11.64 -3.45
C LEU A 27 12.56 -10.46 -3.35
N LEU A 28 13.85 -10.74 -3.12
CA LEU A 28 14.90 -9.74 -2.91
C LEU A 28 15.44 -9.14 -4.22
N THR A 29 15.43 -9.93 -5.30
CA THR A 29 15.93 -9.52 -6.63
C THR A 29 14.85 -8.98 -7.53
N VAL A 30 13.58 -9.04 -7.10
CA VAL A 30 12.39 -8.63 -7.86
C VAL A 30 12.55 -7.21 -8.38
N PRO A 31 12.78 -7.00 -9.68
CA PRO A 31 12.38 -5.75 -10.29
C PRO A 31 10.90 -5.57 -9.94
N LEU A 32 10.58 -4.49 -9.22
CA LEU A 32 9.20 -3.98 -9.17
C LEU A 32 8.87 -3.56 -10.60
N ALA A 33 8.48 -4.56 -11.37
CA ALA A 33 8.02 -4.42 -12.72
C ALA A 33 6.79 -3.53 -12.70
N ARG A 34 6.62 -2.79 -13.79
CA ARG A 34 5.53 -1.84 -13.95
C ARG A 34 4.21 -2.58 -13.95
N ALA A 35 3.58 -2.69 -12.79
CA ALA A 35 2.16 -3.01 -12.66
C ALA A 35 1.29 -1.81 -13.11
N GLN A 36 1.59 -1.23 -14.29
CA GLN A 36 0.86 -0.12 -14.89
C GLN A 36 -0.38 -0.59 -15.67
N GLY A 37 -0.80 -1.85 -15.49
CA GLY A 37 -1.60 -2.58 -16.48
C GLY A 37 -3.13 -2.52 -16.34
N VAL A 38 -3.69 -2.10 -15.21
CA VAL A 38 -5.16 -1.96 -15.07
C VAL A 38 -5.57 -0.57 -14.60
N PHE A 39 -4.73 0.09 -13.81
CA PHE A 39 -4.92 1.46 -13.38
C PHE A 39 -3.73 2.31 -13.79
N ASN A 40 -3.98 3.31 -14.64
CA ASN A 40 -3.02 4.38 -14.89
C ASN A 40 -2.95 5.26 -13.64
N MET A 41 -2.13 4.85 -12.67
CA MET A 41 -1.93 5.53 -11.40
C MET A 41 -1.35 6.95 -11.58
N GLY A 42 -0.76 7.25 -12.75
CA GLY A 42 -0.37 8.61 -13.13
C GLY A 42 -1.55 9.60 -13.18
N SER A 43 -2.79 9.12 -13.32
CA SER A 43 -3.99 9.97 -13.24
C SER A 43 -4.37 10.35 -11.80
N LEU A 44 -3.92 9.57 -10.80
CA LEU A 44 -4.16 9.82 -9.37
C LEU A 44 -3.11 10.74 -8.76
N THR A 45 -2.01 10.99 -9.46
CA THR A 45 -0.82 11.66 -8.89
C THR A 45 -0.83 13.16 -9.15
N ASN A 46 -1.49 13.62 -10.22
CA ASN A 46 -1.76 15.03 -10.44
C ASN A 46 -2.73 15.64 -9.41
N THR A 47 -3.38 14.82 -8.58
CA THR A 47 -4.41 15.25 -7.64
C THR A 47 -4.03 15.07 -6.17
N LEU A 48 -2.95 14.34 -5.85
CA LEU A 48 -2.44 14.26 -4.48
C LEU A 48 -1.76 15.58 -4.10
N SER A 49 -2.56 16.47 -3.51
CA SER A 49 -2.07 17.78 -3.05
C SER A 49 -1.14 17.58 -1.85
N ILE A 50 0.17 17.75 -2.06
CA ILE A 50 1.16 17.81 -0.98
C ILE A 50 1.22 19.27 -0.51
N PRO A 51 0.85 19.58 0.74
CA PRO A 51 0.99 20.94 1.27
C PRO A 51 2.46 21.38 1.16
N THR A 52 2.69 22.53 0.54
CA THR A 52 3.98 23.23 0.66
C THR A 52 3.82 24.20 1.83
N ASP A 53 4.74 24.16 2.79
CA ASP A 53 4.77 25.08 3.93
C ASP A 53 5.10 26.50 3.42
N SER A 54 4.13 27.15 2.79
CA SER A 54 4.19 28.55 2.42
C SER A 54 3.28 29.34 3.36
N LYS A 55 3.90 30.12 4.26
CA LYS A 55 3.25 31.21 4.98
C LYS A 55 2.61 32.15 3.95
N GLY A 56 1.29 32.16 3.82
CA GLY A 56 0.62 33.16 2.99
C GLY A 56 -0.86 32.91 2.71
N SER A 57 -1.69 33.72 3.36
CA SER A 57 -3.07 34.07 3.02
C SER A 57 -4.18 33.01 3.16
N SER A 58 -4.86 33.09 4.29
CA SER A 58 -6.20 32.56 4.53
C SER A 58 -7.20 33.19 3.55
N THR A 59 -7.46 32.51 2.43
CA THR A 59 -8.75 32.65 1.75
C THR A 59 -9.60 31.50 2.25
N ALA A 60 -10.63 31.83 3.03
CA ALA A 60 -11.62 30.88 3.54
C ALA A 60 -12.39 30.26 2.36
N ALA A 61 -11.80 29.23 1.73
CA ALA A 61 -12.51 28.36 0.82
C ALA A 61 -13.47 27.54 1.68
N THR A 62 -14.75 27.86 1.54
CA THR A 62 -15.92 27.15 2.04
C THR A 62 -15.63 25.67 2.25
N THR A 63 -15.35 25.28 3.50
CA THR A 63 -15.30 23.88 3.91
C THR A 63 -16.70 23.31 3.77
N LYS A 64 -17.09 22.94 2.55
CA LYS A 64 -17.96 21.79 2.36
C LYS A 64 -17.23 20.67 3.08
N LYS A 65 -17.75 20.31 4.25
CA LYS A 65 -17.42 19.14 5.02
C LYS A 65 -17.23 18.01 4.02
N ASN A 66 -15.99 17.73 3.63
CA ASN A 66 -15.65 16.69 2.67
C ASN A 66 -16.12 15.42 3.36
N ALA A 67 -17.35 14.99 3.05
CA ALA A 67 -17.90 13.76 3.53
C ALA A 67 -16.85 12.72 3.17
N ALA A 68 -16.23 12.14 4.21
CA ALA A 68 -15.03 11.34 4.09
C ALA A 68 -15.25 10.29 3.00
N ILE A 69 -14.69 10.52 1.82
CA ILE A 69 -14.96 9.67 0.66
C ILE A 69 -14.53 8.27 1.07
N SER A 70 -15.51 7.38 1.01
CA SER A 70 -15.42 5.99 1.40
C SER A 70 -15.91 5.21 0.22
N ARG A 71 -15.18 4.17 -0.14
CA ARG A 71 -15.48 3.32 -1.28
C ARG A 71 -15.51 1.87 -0.77
N PRO A 72 -16.50 1.53 0.07
CA PRO A 72 -16.60 0.21 0.62
C PRO A 72 -16.97 -0.78 -0.49
N TYR A 73 -16.53 -2.01 -0.35
CA TYR A 73 -16.86 -3.08 -1.28
C TYR A 73 -16.92 -4.43 -0.57
N THR A 74 -17.51 -5.43 -1.21
CA THR A 74 -17.55 -6.80 -0.69
C THR A 74 -16.54 -7.65 -1.46
N PRO A 75 -15.47 -8.15 -0.83
CA PRO A 75 -14.53 -9.03 -1.52
C PRO A 75 -15.21 -10.36 -1.84
N THR A 76 -14.97 -10.90 -3.03
CA THR A 76 -15.41 -12.24 -3.43
C THR A 76 -14.19 -13.12 -3.71
N PRO A 77 -14.28 -14.46 -3.54
CA PRO A 77 -13.19 -15.35 -3.90
C PRO A 77 -12.74 -15.20 -5.36
N ALA A 78 -13.69 -15.02 -6.28
CA ALA A 78 -13.41 -14.80 -7.70
C ALA A 78 -12.62 -13.50 -7.92
N LEU A 79 -13.00 -12.40 -7.27
CA LEU A 79 -12.27 -11.13 -7.37
C LEU A 79 -10.85 -11.27 -6.81
N LYS A 80 -10.68 -11.98 -5.69
CA LYS A 80 -9.34 -12.21 -5.11
C LYS A 80 -8.43 -12.99 -6.06
N GLN A 81 -8.95 -14.07 -6.63
CA GLN A 81 -8.22 -14.90 -7.59
C GLN A 81 -7.88 -14.13 -8.87
N GLN A 82 -8.85 -13.36 -9.39
CA GLN A 82 -8.63 -12.50 -10.55
C GLN A 82 -7.53 -11.47 -10.29
N THR A 83 -7.50 -10.88 -9.09
CA THR A 83 -6.49 -9.90 -8.69
C THR A 83 -5.09 -10.50 -8.70
N VAL A 84 -4.92 -11.68 -8.07
CA VAL A 84 -3.61 -12.37 -8.04
C VAL A 84 -3.16 -12.77 -9.45
N LYS A 85 -4.08 -13.32 -10.25
CA LYS A 85 -3.77 -13.69 -11.64
C LYS A 85 -3.37 -12.47 -12.47
N ALA A 86 -4.15 -11.39 -12.40
CA ALA A 86 -3.88 -10.16 -13.14
C ALA A 86 -2.52 -9.57 -12.76
N TYR A 87 -2.20 -9.54 -11.47
CA TYR A 87 -0.89 -9.08 -11.00
C TYR A 87 0.26 -9.96 -11.52
N ALA A 88 0.12 -11.30 -11.44
CA ALA A 88 1.14 -12.21 -11.98
C ALA A 88 1.28 -12.08 -13.50
N ASP A 89 0.18 -11.90 -14.23
CA ASP A 89 0.19 -11.70 -15.68
C ASP A 89 0.93 -10.41 -16.07
N GLN A 90 0.79 -9.33 -15.28
CA GLN A 90 1.53 -8.08 -15.50
C GLN A 90 3.02 -8.21 -15.22
N LEU A 91 3.41 -9.01 -14.22
CA LEU A 91 4.83 -9.22 -13.91
C LEU A 91 5.52 -10.07 -14.98
N ARG A 92 4.81 -11.04 -15.57
CA ARG A 92 5.39 -12.10 -16.40
C ARG A 92 6.31 -11.63 -17.53
N PRO A 93 6.02 -10.56 -18.30
CA PRO A 93 6.89 -10.12 -19.39
C PRO A 93 8.28 -9.64 -18.92
N SER A 94 8.36 -9.10 -17.71
CA SER A 94 9.59 -8.50 -17.16
C SER A 94 10.23 -9.33 -16.05
N ASP A 95 9.45 -10.17 -15.39
CA ASP A 95 9.87 -10.99 -14.26
C ASP A 95 8.98 -12.25 -14.13
N PRO A 96 9.22 -13.27 -14.97
CA PRO A 96 8.44 -14.50 -14.96
C PRO A 96 8.61 -15.29 -13.65
N THR A 97 9.77 -15.18 -12.99
CA THR A 97 10.03 -15.84 -11.71
C THR A 97 9.14 -15.28 -10.60
N THR A 98 9.07 -13.96 -10.46
CA THR A 98 8.19 -13.33 -9.47
C THR A 98 6.72 -13.53 -9.78
N ALA A 99 6.35 -13.54 -11.06
CA ALA A 99 4.99 -13.89 -11.47
C ALA A 99 4.61 -15.29 -10.95
N GLN A 100 5.50 -16.28 -11.11
CA GLN A 100 5.26 -17.64 -10.61
C GLN A 100 5.22 -17.69 -9.09
N VAL A 101 6.17 -17.06 -8.39
CA VAL A 101 6.19 -16.98 -6.92
C VAL A 101 4.89 -16.36 -6.38
N THR A 102 4.35 -15.35 -7.07
CA THR A 102 3.08 -14.72 -6.68
C THR A 102 1.91 -15.71 -6.78
N LEU A 103 1.84 -16.47 -7.86
CA LEU A 103 0.81 -17.51 -8.03
C LEU A 103 0.95 -18.63 -7.00
N ASP A 104 2.18 -19.06 -6.71
CA ASP A 104 2.45 -20.14 -5.75
C ASP A 104 2.14 -19.71 -4.30
N THR A 105 2.31 -18.42 -4.00
CA THR A 105 2.10 -17.85 -2.66
C THR A 105 0.65 -17.46 -2.42
N PHE A 106 0.00 -16.80 -3.39
CA PHE A 106 -1.32 -16.16 -3.21
C PHE A 106 -2.41 -16.75 -4.10
N GLY A 107 -2.11 -17.79 -4.89
CA GLY A 107 -3.08 -18.46 -5.74
C GLY A 107 -4.21 -19.16 -4.96
N PRO A 108 -5.19 -19.75 -5.67
CA PRO A 108 -6.30 -20.48 -5.04
C PRO A 108 -5.81 -21.53 -4.03
N GLY A 109 -6.36 -21.51 -2.81
CA GLY A 109 -6.00 -22.44 -1.74
C GLY A 109 -4.64 -22.19 -1.07
N LYS A 110 -3.99 -21.05 -1.37
CA LYS A 110 -2.72 -20.64 -0.76
C LYS A 110 -2.95 -19.56 0.31
N VAL A 111 -1.95 -18.71 0.56
CA VAL A 111 -2.04 -17.64 1.57
C VAL A 111 -3.17 -16.67 1.20
N ASP A 112 -4.12 -16.45 2.12
CA ASP A 112 -5.13 -15.40 1.96
C ASP A 112 -4.51 -14.04 2.31
N TYR A 113 -4.10 -13.29 1.28
CA TYR A 113 -3.57 -11.95 1.46
C TYR A 113 -4.55 -11.00 2.15
N GLY A 114 -5.87 -11.25 2.08
CA GLY A 114 -6.87 -10.47 2.82
C GLY A 114 -6.72 -10.64 4.33
N GLN A 115 -6.41 -11.85 4.81
CA GLN A 115 -6.14 -12.08 6.23
C GLN A 115 -4.85 -11.39 6.69
N VAL A 116 -3.80 -11.44 5.88
CA VAL A 116 -2.54 -10.72 6.15
C VAL A 116 -2.79 -9.22 6.21
N TYR A 117 -3.47 -8.69 5.19
CA TYR A 117 -3.82 -7.27 5.09
C TYR A 117 -4.63 -6.81 6.30
N ARG A 118 -5.61 -7.59 6.74
CA ARG A 118 -6.37 -7.29 7.97
C ARG A 118 -5.46 -7.18 9.21
N GLY A 119 -4.44 -8.04 9.32
CA GLY A 119 -3.45 -7.94 10.39
C GLY A 119 -2.71 -6.60 10.39
N MET A 120 -2.36 -6.09 9.20
CA MET A 120 -1.67 -4.81 9.00
C MET A 120 -2.53 -3.60 9.38
N LEU A 121 -3.87 -3.72 9.39
CA LEU A 121 -4.77 -2.64 9.78
C LEU A 121 -4.83 -2.38 11.29
N THR A 122 -4.25 -3.28 12.10
CA THR A 122 -4.33 -3.19 13.57
C THR A 122 -3.79 -1.84 14.06
N GLY A 123 -4.61 -1.13 14.84
CA GLY A 123 -4.28 0.18 15.39
C GLY A 123 -4.43 1.35 14.40
N THR A 124 -4.69 1.10 13.12
CA THR A 124 -4.76 2.18 12.11
C THR A 124 -6.09 2.93 12.10
N GLY A 125 -7.18 2.26 12.46
CA GLY A 125 -8.55 2.75 12.27
C GLY A 125 -9.03 2.74 10.81
N LEU A 126 -8.23 2.18 9.89
CA LEU A 126 -8.59 1.93 8.50
C LEU A 126 -9.43 0.65 8.39
N ARG A 127 -10.27 0.59 7.35
CA ARG A 127 -11.21 -0.50 7.11
C ARG A 127 -10.61 -1.52 6.14
N GLU A 128 -10.97 -2.79 6.34
CA GLU A 128 -10.51 -3.88 5.48
C GLU A 128 -10.97 -3.68 4.04
N ASN A 129 -12.26 -3.48 3.82
CA ASN A 129 -12.85 -3.50 2.48
C ASN A 129 -13.29 -2.11 2.03
N ASP A 130 -12.35 -1.17 2.00
CA ASP A 130 -12.54 0.18 1.44
C ASP A 130 -11.34 0.54 0.56
N ALA A 131 -11.59 0.90 -0.70
CA ALA A 131 -10.51 1.16 -1.66
C ALA A 131 -9.63 2.38 -1.29
N VAL A 132 -10.23 3.39 -0.64
CA VAL A 132 -9.49 4.56 -0.15
C VAL A 132 -8.57 4.15 1.00
N ASP A 133 -9.06 3.28 1.87
CA ASP A 133 -8.29 2.78 3.02
C ASP A 133 -7.18 1.82 2.56
N ALA A 134 -7.43 1.00 1.53
CA ALA A 134 -6.41 0.18 0.86
C ALA A 134 -5.27 1.01 0.28
N MET A 135 -5.60 2.09 -0.44
CA MET A 135 -4.60 3.02 -0.95
C MET A 135 -3.82 3.69 0.18
N THR A 136 -4.53 4.07 1.24
CA THR A 136 -3.91 4.68 2.42
C THR A 136 -2.91 3.72 3.07
N LEU A 137 -3.28 2.45 3.29
CA LEU A 137 -2.36 1.49 3.89
C LEU A 137 -1.16 1.20 2.99
N TYR A 138 -1.38 1.05 1.67
CA TYR A 138 -0.29 0.88 0.71
C TYR A 138 0.74 2.02 0.80
N MET A 139 0.29 3.28 0.86
CA MET A 139 1.17 4.43 1.05
C MET A 139 1.86 4.42 2.43
N LEU A 140 1.16 4.04 3.50
CA LEU A 140 1.75 3.93 4.84
C LEU A 140 2.88 2.88 4.87
N VAL A 141 2.69 1.73 4.23
CA VAL A 141 3.71 0.68 4.12
C VAL A 141 4.91 1.20 3.32
N GLY A 142 4.67 1.86 2.19
CA GLY A 142 5.73 2.52 1.42
C GLY A 142 6.54 3.51 2.24
N TYR A 143 5.86 4.40 2.97
CA TYR A 143 6.49 5.37 3.86
C TYR A 143 7.32 4.67 4.95
N ALA A 144 6.74 3.66 5.61
CA ALA A 144 7.41 2.90 6.67
C ALA A 144 8.69 2.24 6.16
N ILE A 145 8.68 1.66 4.96
CA ILE A 145 9.87 1.10 4.33
C ILE A 145 10.91 2.19 4.07
N VAL A 146 10.54 3.25 3.33
CA VAL A 146 11.48 4.31 2.92
C VAL A 146 12.14 4.98 4.13
N HIS A 147 11.38 5.23 5.20
CA HIS A 147 11.89 5.83 6.45
C HIS A 147 12.36 4.83 7.50
N ASN A 148 12.36 3.54 7.19
CA ASN A 148 12.78 2.46 8.08
C ASN A 148 12.05 2.44 9.45
N VAL A 149 10.74 2.62 9.44
CA VAL A 149 9.90 2.65 10.65
C VAL A 149 9.54 1.23 11.11
N GLN A 150 10.46 0.56 11.81
CA GLN A 150 10.27 -0.85 12.22
C GLN A 150 9.57 -1.02 13.58
N ASP A 151 9.53 0.01 14.41
CA ASP A 151 9.08 -0.09 15.80
C ASP A 151 7.54 -0.16 15.96
N GLY A 152 6.80 0.03 14.86
CA GLY A 152 5.34 0.13 14.83
C GLY A 152 4.79 1.39 15.51
N LYS A 153 5.60 2.13 16.27
CA LYS A 153 5.13 3.24 17.11
C LYS A 153 5.24 4.59 16.41
N ALA A 154 6.13 4.74 15.43
CA ALA A 154 6.33 6.04 14.80
C ALA A 154 5.17 6.48 13.88
N ILE A 155 4.36 5.53 13.38
CA ILE A 155 3.12 5.87 12.66
C ILE A 155 1.96 5.77 13.66
N THR A 156 1.21 6.86 13.82
CA THR A 156 0.09 6.93 14.77
C THR A 156 -1.28 6.80 14.08
N PRO A 157 -2.36 6.48 14.81
CA PRO A 157 -3.72 6.51 14.26
C PRO A 157 -4.11 7.89 13.70
N ALA A 158 -3.61 8.98 14.30
CA ALA A 158 -3.84 10.33 13.81
C ALA A 158 -3.16 10.56 12.45
N MET A 159 -1.93 10.07 12.27
CA MET A 159 -1.21 10.13 11.00
C MET A 159 -1.90 9.32 9.91
N ALA A 160 -2.37 8.12 10.24
CA ALA A 160 -3.14 7.29 9.30
C ALA A 160 -4.42 7.99 8.83
N ARG A 161 -5.16 8.62 9.75
CA ARG A 161 -6.37 9.42 9.42
C ARG A 161 -6.04 10.65 8.58
N GLY A 162 -4.94 11.33 8.88
CA GLY A 162 -4.45 12.46 8.08
C GLY A 162 -4.21 12.05 6.64
N LEU A 163 -3.41 10.99 6.43
CA LEU A 163 -3.14 10.48 5.10
C LEU A 163 -4.41 9.97 4.41
N ARG A 164 -5.29 9.27 5.13
CA ARG A 164 -6.59 8.83 4.58
C ARG A 164 -7.40 10.00 4.04
N THR A 165 -7.41 11.13 4.75
CA THR A 165 -8.13 12.34 4.33
C THR A 165 -7.56 12.89 3.02
N GLN A 166 -6.24 12.94 2.91
CA GLN A 166 -5.54 13.37 1.70
C GLN A 166 -5.81 12.42 0.51
N VAL A 167 -5.73 11.11 0.73
CA VAL A 167 -6.06 10.10 -0.28
C VAL A 167 -7.53 10.18 -0.69
N ALA A 168 -8.46 10.35 0.27
CA ALA A 168 -9.89 10.49 -0.01
C ALA A 168 -10.19 11.69 -0.92
N SER A 169 -9.54 12.83 -0.69
CA SER A 169 -9.70 14.02 -1.53
C SER A 169 -9.27 13.77 -2.98
N THR A 170 -8.22 12.98 -3.17
CA THR A 170 -7.66 12.59 -4.46
C THR A 170 -8.57 11.57 -5.17
N ALA A 171 -9.10 10.60 -4.41
CA ALA A 171 -9.99 9.56 -4.92
C ALA A 171 -11.32 10.12 -5.44
N GLY A 172 -11.78 11.26 -4.92
CA GLY A 172 -13.02 11.92 -5.37
C GLY A 172 -13.02 12.31 -6.85
N GLY A 173 -11.84 12.56 -7.44
CA GLY A 173 -11.70 12.99 -8.84
C GLY A 173 -11.28 11.89 -9.83
N SER A 174 -11.06 10.65 -9.39
CA SER A 174 -10.51 9.60 -10.24
C SER A 174 -11.58 8.61 -10.74
N ALA A 175 -11.55 8.33 -12.04
CA ALA A 175 -12.41 7.35 -12.68
C ALA A 175 -12.30 5.94 -12.07
N ALA A 176 -11.13 5.59 -11.52
CA ALA A 176 -10.89 4.30 -10.87
C ALA A 176 -11.76 4.08 -9.63
N PHE A 177 -12.13 5.17 -8.93
CA PHE A 177 -13.01 5.15 -7.76
C PHE A 177 -14.47 5.47 -8.10
N ALA A 178 -14.78 5.81 -9.37
CA ALA A 178 -16.08 6.32 -9.76
C ALA A 178 -17.17 5.23 -9.78
N SER A 179 -16.83 4.00 -10.17
CA SER A 179 -17.77 2.87 -10.19
C SER A 179 -17.52 1.90 -9.01
N PRO A 180 -18.57 1.25 -8.47
CA PRO A 180 -18.40 0.25 -7.42
C PRO A 180 -17.48 -0.91 -7.82
N GLY A 181 -17.61 -1.40 -9.06
CA GLY A 181 -16.77 -2.48 -9.58
C GLY A 181 -15.31 -2.06 -9.79
N GLY A 182 -15.07 -0.82 -10.23
CA GLY A 182 -13.72 -0.25 -10.34
C GLY A 182 -13.04 -0.11 -8.98
N ALA A 183 -13.77 0.44 -8.01
CA ALA A 183 -13.28 0.59 -6.64
C ALA A 183 -12.96 -0.77 -5.99
N ALA A 184 -13.79 -1.80 -6.20
CA ALA A 184 -13.54 -3.13 -5.67
C ALA A 184 -12.25 -3.76 -6.25
N LYS A 185 -12.06 -3.67 -7.56
CA LYS A 185 -10.83 -4.15 -8.24
C LYS A 185 -9.59 -3.42 -7.74
N LEU A 186 -9.65 -2.09 -7.68
CA LEU A 186 -8.55 -1.28 -7.18
C LEU A 186 -8.24 -1.59 -5.71
N GLY A 187 -9.27 -1.73 -4.88
CA GLY A 187 -9.13 -2.08 -3.47
C GLY A 187 -8.39 -3.39 -3.26
N GLU A 188 -8.78 -4.47 -3.95
CA GLU A 188 -8.11 -5.76 -3.84
C GLU A 188 -6.67 -5.73 -4.39
N GLU A 189 -6.43 -5.01 -5.49
CA GLU A 189 -5.08 -4.85 -6.04
C GLU A 189 -4.15 -4.14 -5.04
N LEU A 190 -4.61 -3.05 -4.44
CA LEU A 190 -3.85 -2.31 -3.44
C LEU A 190 -3.59 -3.12 -2.17
N LYS A 191 -4.54 -3.96 -1.74
CA LYS A 191 -4.32 -4.91 -0.65
C LYS A 191 -3.18 -5.88 -0.96
N LEU A 192 -3.25 -6.52 -2.12
CA LEU A 192 -2.24 -7.49 -2.55
C LEU A 192 -0.86 -6.81 -2.63
N GLN A 193 -0.78 -5.63 -3.25
CA GLN A 193 0.47 -4.88 -3.34
C GLN A 193 1.02 -4.47 -1.96
N ALA A 194 0.17 -4.02 -1.03
CA ALA A 194 0.59 -3.69 0.33
C ALA A 194 1.17 -4.91 1.05
N VAL A 195 0.54 -6.08 0.90
CA VAL A 195 1.03 -7.34 1.47
C VAL A 195 2.37 -7.74 0.83
N ILE A 196 2.51 -7.64 -0.49
CA ILE A 196 3.77 -7.95 -1.19
C ILE A 196 4.90 -7.02 -0.72
N LEU A 197 4.63 -5.72 -0.55
CA LEU A 197 5.61 -4.78 0.00
C LEU A 197 6.04 -5.16 1.42
N GLN A 198 5.09 -5.56 2.27
CA GLN A 198 5.39 -6.01 3.62
C GLN A 198 6.28 -7.26 3.61
N PHE A 199 5.96 -8.26 2.79
CA PHE A 199 6.77 -9.48 2.65
C PHE A 199 8.18 -9.18 2.12
N GLY A 200 8.29 -8.32 1.11
CA GLY A 200 9.59 -7.90 0.57
C GLY A 200 10.43 -7.15 1.60
N TRP A 201 9.81 -6.31 2.44
CA TRP A 201 10.49 -5.62 3.52
C TRP A 201 11.02 -6.59 4.58
N GLU A 202 10.21 -7.53 5.02
CA GLU A 202 10.63 -8.56 5.98
C GLU A 202 11.75 -9.44 5.42
N GLY A 203 11.66 -9.81 4.13
CA GLY A 203 12.71 -10.53 3.44
C GLY A 203 14.02 -9.73 3.42
N ALA A 204 13.95 -8.43 3.08
CA ALA A 204 15.12 -7.57 3.00
C ALA A 204 15.80 -7.34 4.36
N ILE A 205 15.02 -7.30 5.45
CA ILE A 205 15.57 -7.30 6.81
C ILE A 205 16.33 -8.60 7.08
N LYS A 206 15.70 -9.76 6.84
CA LYS A 206 16.28 -11.08 7.12
C LYS A 206 17.56 -11.34 6.30
N ALA A 207 17.61 -10.85 5.07
CA ALA A 207 18.75 -11.04 4.17
C ALA A 207 19.83 -9.96 4.26
N GLY A 208 19.67 -8.94 5.12
CA GLY A 208 20.64 -7.85 5.24
C GLY A 208 20.70 -6.90 4.03
N THR A 209 19.68 -6.91 3.16
CA THR A 209 19.61 -6.10 1.93
C THR A 209 18.67 -4.89 2.04
N LEU A 210 18.23 -4.58 3.27
CA LEU A 210 17.29 -3.50 3.56
C LEU A 210 17.64 -2.14 2.92
N PRO A 211 18.90 -1.65 2.95
CA PRO A 211 19.23 -0.36 2.31
C PRO A 211 18.88 -0.31 0.82
N ALA A 212 19.22 -1.37 0.07
CA ALA A 212 18.93 -1.47 -1.36
C ALA A 212 17.41 -1.58 -1.62
N TYR A 213 16.70 -2.34 -0.79
CA TYR A 213 15.25 -2.46 -0.87
C TYR A 213 14.55 -1.11 -0.67
N ARG A 214 14.97 -0.33 0.34
CA ARG A 214 14.44 1.02 0.62
C ARG A 214 14.62 1.97 -0.57
N GLN A 215 15.80 1.97 -1.17
CA GLN A 215 16.08 2.78 -2.36
C GLN A 215 15.19 2.38 -3.54
N ARG A 216 14.97 1.06 -3.74
CA ARG A 216 14.07 0.55 -4.79
C ARG A 216 12.63 1.00 -4.57
N ILE A 217 12.12 0.92 -3.33
CA ILE A 217 10.76 1.39 -3.00
C ILE A 217 10.63 2.90 -3.18
N ALA A 218 11.62 3.69 -2.74
CA ALA A 218 11.63 5.13 -2.97
C ALA A 218 11.61 5.48 -4.47
N GLY A 219 12.41 4.79 -5.27
CA GLY A 219 12.44 4.95 -6.73
C GLY A 219 11.12 4.56 -7.40
N MET A 220 10.46 3.49 -6.93
CA MET A 220 9.14 3.09 -7.39
C MET A 220 8.10 4.18 -7.11
N PHE A 221 7.99 4.69 -5.88
CA PHE A 221 7.05 5.76 -5.55
C PHE A 221 7.33 7.05 -6.33
N ARG A 222 8.60 7.42 -6.51
CA ARG A 222 8.97 8.58 -7.32
C ARG A 222 8.57 8.40 -8.79
N ARG A 223 8.79 7.23 -9.37
CA ARG A 223 8.52 6.97 -10.79
C ARG A 223 7.05 6.76 -11.10
N ASP A 224 6.36 5.98 -10.27
CA ASP A 224 5.00 5.52 -10.55
C ASP A 224 3.96 6.48 -9.96
N TYR A 225 4.35 7.25 -8.92
CA TYR A 225 3.47 8.16 -8.20
C TYR A 225 3.89 9.64 -8.22
N ASN A 226 5.02 9.98 -8.87
CA ASN A 226 5.65 11.29 -8.77
C ASN A 226 5.83 11.75 -7.30
N LEU A 227 6.00 10.79 -6.39
CA LEU A 227 6.03 11.00 -4.95
C LEU A 227 7.42 10.63 -4.42
N ASP A 228 8.25 11.64 -4.15
CA ASP A 228 9.54 11.41 -3.50
C ASP A 228 9.34 11.20 -1.99
N MET A 229 9.00 9.96 -1.61
CA MET A 229 8.76 9.62 -0.20
C MET A 229 9.92 9.96 0.72
N ALA A 230 11.16 10.00 0.22
CA ALA A 230 12.32 10.35 1.05
C ALA A 230 12.31 11.83 1.49
N GLN A 231 11.64 12.69 0.71
CA GLN A 231 11.48 14.13 0.97
C GLN A 231 10.19 14.48 1.73
N LEU A 232 9.43 13.47 2.15
CA LEU A 232 8.17 13.67 2.85
C LEU A 232 8.28 13.26 4.31
N LYS A 233 7.48 13.91 5.16
CA LYS A 233 7.18 13.52 6.53
C LYS A 233 5.70 13.19 6.65
N LEU A 234 5.38 12.16 7.43
CA LEU A 234 4.02 11.81 7.75
C LEU A 234 3.59 12.56 9.03
N THR A 235 2.47 13.28 8.95
CA THR A 235 1.91 14.13 10.01
C THR A 235 0.46 13.74 10.30
N SER A 236 -0.15 14.31 11.34
CA SER A 236 -1.59 14.11 11.61
C SER A 236 -2.50 14.71 10.54
N GLN A 237 -1.97 15.54 9.65
CA GLN A 237 -2.65 16.12 8.49
C GLN A 237 -2.40 15.33 7.19
N GLY A 238 -1.50 14.32 7.21
CA GLY A 238 -1.11 13.54 6.04
C GLY A 238 0.37 13.70 5.67
N LEU A 239 0.70 13.44 4.41
CA LEU A 239 2.05 13.61 3.88
C LEU A 239 2.32 15.08 3.58
N ALA A 240 3.39 15.61 4.17
CA ALA A 240 3.89 16.96 3.95
C ALA A 240 5.36 16.92 3.52
N ARG A 241 5.85 17.98 2.87
CA ARG A 241 7.30 18.10 2.63
C ARG A 241 8.05 18.23 3.96
N LYS A 242 9.27 17.71 3.98
CA LYS A 242 10.15 17.85 5.15
C LYS A 242 10.41 19.32 5.45
#